data_AF-A0A4Q9VW04-F1
#
_entry.id   AF-A0A4Q9VW04-F1
#
_cell.length_a   1.000
_cell.length_b   1.000
_cell.length_c   1.000
_cell.angle_alpha   90.00
_cell.angle_beta   90.00
_cell.angle_gamma   90.00
#
_symmetry.space_group_name_H-M   'P 1'
#
loop_
_entity.id
_entity.type
_entity.pdbx_description
1 polymer ?
#
loop_
_entity_poly.entity_id
_entity_poly.type
_entity_poly.pdbx_seq_one_letter_code
_entity_poly.pdbx_strand_id
1 'polypeptide(L)' 'MSIDILIAVLIYMMVQAVLFGIGAIAILATPLAAQAMVLMPWFIGLSFLASIPIAWAVAPRLRARFELRRPAPGE' A
#
# COMPACT_ATOMS: atom_id res chain seq x y z
N MET A 1 14.09 -5.18 -16.57
CA MET A 1 13.36 -4.75 -15.36
C MET A 1 12.13 -3.99 -15.83
N SER A 2 10.93 -4.58 -15.70
CA SER A 2 9.70 -3.97 -16.24
C SER A 2 9.27 -2.80 -15.37
N ILE A 3 8.99 -1.64 -15.98
CA ILE A 3 8.53 -0.42 -15.30
C ILE A 3 7.28 -0.70 -14.44
N ASP A 4 6.45 -1.66 -14.84
CA ASP A 4 5.28 -2.11 -14.07
C ASP A 4 5.63 -2.59 -12.66
N ILE A 5 6.74 -3.32 -12.51
CA ILE A 5 7.19 -3.83 -11.21
C ILE A 5 7.66 -2.66 -10.34
N LEU A 6 8.34 -1.67 -10.93
CA LEU A 6 8.78 -0.47 -10.22
C LEU A 6 7.57 0.34 -9.70
N ILE A 7 6.54 0.52 -10.55
CA ILE A 7 5.31 1.20 -10.17
C ILE A 7 4.58 0.43 -9.05
N ALA A 8 4.47 -0.89 -9.17
CA ALA A 8 3.85 -1.72 -8.14
C ALA A 8 4.60 -1.64 -6.80
N VAL A 9 5.94 -1.66 -6.83
CA VAL A 9 6.79 -1.51 -5.63
C VAL A 9 6.62 -0.13 -5.00
N LEU A 10 6.60 0.94 -5.79
CA LEU A 10 6.36 2.30 -5.30
C LEU A 10 4.99 2.42 -4.62
N ILE A 11 3.94 1.92 -5.27
CA ILE A 11 2.58 1.91 -4.70
C ILE A 11 2.55 1.09 -3.42
N TYR A 12 3.18 -0.08 -3.41
CA TYR A 12 3.28 -0.92 -2.22
C TYR A 12 3.92 -0.18 -1.04
N MET A 13 5.03 0.51 -1.25
CA MET A 13 5.71 1.27 -0.20
C MET A 13 4.82 2.40 0.36
N MET A 14 4.06 3.09 -0.51
CA MET A 14 3.13 4.12 -0.07
C MET A 14 1.94 3.55 0.71
N VAL A 15 1.32 2.48 0.21
CA VAL A 15 0.19 1.80 0.86
C VAL A 15 0.62 1.25 2.22
N GLN A 16 1.78 0.61 2.29
CA GLN A 16 2.33 0.08 3.53
C GLN A 16 2.58 1.17 4.56
N ALA A 17 3.16 2.31 4.15
CA ALA A 17 3.38 3.43 5.06
C ALA A 17 2.07 4.01 5.61
N VAL A 18 1.03 4.15 4.79
CA VAL A 18 -0.28 4.67 5.20
C VAL A 18 -0.99 3.69 6.16
N LEU A 19 -1.01 2.39 5.84
CA LEU A 19 -1.63 1.37 6.71
C LEU A 19 -0.92 1.26 8.05
N PHE A 20 0.42 1.29 8.04
CA PHE A 20 1.20 1.34 9.26
C PHE A 20 0.87 2.57 10.10
N GLY A 21 0.82 3.76 9.49
CA GLY A 21 0.52 5.01 10.19
C GLY A 21 -0.87 4.99 10.85
N ILE A 22 -1.90 4.59 10.11
CA ILE A 22 -3.28 4.48 10.63
C ILE A 22 -3.33 3.49 11.80
N GLY A 23 -2.69 2.34 11.66
CA GLY A 23 -2.67 1.33 12.70
C GLY A 23 -1.87 1.69 13.95
N ALA A 24 -0.71 2.32 13.77
CA ALA A 24 0.09 2.84 14.88
C ALA A 24 -0.71 3.89 15.66
N ILE A 25 -1.40 4.81 14.96
CA ILE A 25 -2.30 5.77 15.60
C ILE A 25 -3.44 5.04 16.32
N ALA A 26 -4.08 4.06 15.69
CA ALA A 26 -5.17 3.31 16.31
C ALA A 26 -4.73 2.57 17.60
N ILE A 27 -3.52 2.01 17.64
CA ILE A 27 -2.99 1.33 18.82
C ILE A 27 -2.56 2.33 19.90
N LEU A 28 -1.86 3.40 19.51
CA LEU A 28 -1.27 4.34 20.47
C LEU A 28 -2.26 5.38 21.00
N ALA A 29 -3.29 5.73 20.22
CA ALA A 29 -4.34 6.66 20.64
C ALA A 29 -5.47 5.99 21.44
N THR A 30 -5.43 4.67 21.60
CA THR A 30 -6.41 3.89 22.37
C THR A 30 -5.76 3.29 23.62
N PRO A 31 -6.54 2.79 24.59
CA PRO A 31 -5.99 2.08 25.75
C PRO A 31 -5.15 0.84 25.40
N LEU A 32 -5.14 0.39 24.13
CA LEU A 32 -4.24 -0.66 23.63
C LEU A 32 -2.77 -0.27 23.70
N ALA A 33 -2.44 1.01 23.91
CA ALA A 33 -1.08 1.51 24.10
C ALA A 33 -0.33 0.75 25.21
N ALA A 34 -1.01 0.30 26.26
CA ALA A 34 -0.43 -0.50 27.34
C ALA A 34 0.13 -1.86 26.87
N GLN A 35 -0.40 -2.39 25.77
CA GLN A 35 0.01 -3.65 25.15
C GLN A 35 0.76 -3.41 23.82
N ALA A 36 1.11 -2.16 23.50
CA ALA A 36 1.71 -1.79 22.22
C ALA A 36 2.99 -2.59 21.92
N MET A 37 3.78 -2.92 22.95
CA MET A 37 5.02 -3.69 22.79
C MET A 37 4.78 -5.11 22.23
N VAL A 38 3.60 -5.68 22.45
CA VAL A 38 3.18 -6.99 21.91
C VAL A 38 2.35 -6.82 20.64
N LEU A 39 1.48 -5.80 20.59
CA LEU A 39 0.57 -5.57 19.46
C LEU A 39 1.29 -5.00 18.23
N MET A 40 2.31 -4.17 18.40
CA MET A 40 3.03 -3.51 17.30
C MET A 40 3.68 -4.51 16.33
N PRO A 41 4.49 -5.50 16.77
CA PRO A 41 5.06 -6.50 15.85
C PRO A 41 4.00 -7.26 15.06
N TRP A 42 2.90 -7.62 15.72
CA TRP A 42 1.80 -8.33 15.08
C TRP A 42 1.09 -7.46 14.04
N PHE A 43 0.85 -6.19 14.38
CA PHE A 43 0.23 -5.22 13.48
C PHE A 43 1.13 -4.90 12.28
N ILE A 44 2.44 -4.81 12.48
CA ILE A 44 3.41 -4.65 11.38
C ILE A 44 3.30 -5.83 10.42
N GLY A 45 3.28 -7.07 10.93
CA GLY A 45 3.10 -8.26 10.11
C GLY A 45 1.78 -8.27 9.34
N LEU A 46 0.68 -7.93 10.01
CA LEU A 46 -0.65 -7.83 9.40
C LEU A 46 -0.74 -6.74 8.33
N SER A 47 -0.18 -5.55 8.59
CA SER A 47 -0.18 -4.46 7.61
C SER A 47 0.64 -4.82 6.37
N PHE A 48 1.81 -5.44 6.55
CA PHE A 48 2.61 -5.98 5.43
C PHE A 48 1.81 -6.94 4.56
N LEU A 49 1.11 -7.90 5.19
CA LEU A 49 0.27 -8.86 4.47
C LEU A 49 -0.92 -8.19 3.79
N ALA A 50 -1.56 -7.22 4.44
CA ALA A 50 -2.71 -6.49 3.90
C ALA A 50 -2.32 -5.56 2.74
N SER A 51 -1.10 -5.03 2.74
CA SER A 51 -0.59 -4.14 1.70
C SER A 51 -0.42 -4.82 0.35
N ILE A 52 -0.12 -6.12 0.33
CA ILE A 52 0.05 -6.90 -0.92
C ILE A 52 -1.24 -6.92 -1.76
N PRO A 53 -2.40 -7.39 -1.26
CA PRO A 53 -3.64 -7.39 -2.04
C PRO A 53 -4.14 -5.97 -2.34
N ILE A 54 -3.92 -5.00 -1.45
CA ILE A 54 -4.31 -3.61 -1.68
C ILE A 54 -3.50 -3.00 -2.83
N ALA A 55 -2.18 -3.18 -2.84
CA ALA A 55 -1.32 -2.72 -3.94
C ALA A 55 -1.70 -3.38 -5.27
N TRP A 56 -1.99 -4.69 -5.26
CA TRP A 56 -2.47 -5.42 -6.43
C TRP A 56 -3.84 -4.96 -6.93
N ALA A 57 -4.75 -4.52 -6.06
CA ALA A 57 -6.04 -3.98 -6.46
C ALA A 57 -5.94 -2.55 -7.03
N VAL A 58 -4.89 -1.80 -6.66
CA VAL A 58 -4.64 -0.43 -7.12
C VAL A 58 -3.85 -0.42 -8.43
N ALA A 59 -2.90 -1.33 -8.63
CA ALA A 59 -2.10 -1.45 -9.85
C ALA A 59 -2.90 -1.52 -11.18
N PRO A 60 -3.95 -2.35 -11.35
CA PRO A 60 -4.71 -2.42 -12.59
C PRO A 60 -5.51 -1.14 -12.86
N ARG A 61 -5.94 -0.42 -11.81
CA ARG A 61 -6.64 0.86 -11.93
C ARG A 61 -5.72 1.97 -12.47
N LEU A 62 -4.42 1.92 -12.17
CA LEU A 62 -3.44 2.83 -12.77
C LEU A 62 -3.13 2.48 -14.22
N ARG A 63 -3.05 1.19 -14.57
CA ARG A 63 -2.86 0.75 -15.97
C ARG A 63 -3.96 1.25 -16.89
N ALA A 64 -5.23 1.07 -16.50
CA ALA A 64 -6.37 1.53 -17.28
C ALA A 64 -6.34 3.05 -17.55
N ARG A 65 -5.81 3.85 -16.61
CA ARG A 65 -5.65 5.31 -16.81
C ARG A 65 -4.49 5.69 -17.73
N PHE A 66 -3.46 4.87 -17.82
CA PHE A 66 -2.30 5.13 -18.68
C PHE A 66 -2.59 4.76 -20.15
N GLU A 67 -3.32 3.68 -20.38
CA GLU A 67 -3.76 3.27 -21.73
C GLU A 67 -4.69 4.29 -22.37
N LEU A 68 -5.57 4.93 -21.59
CA LEU A 68 -6.45 6.01 -22.05
C LEU A 68 -5.71 7.31 -22.43
N ARG A 69 -4.48 7.51 -21.96
CA ARG A 69 -3.68 8.72 -22.22
C ARG A 69 -2.66 8.55 -23.33
N ARG A 70 -2.60 7.37 -23.96
CA ARG A 70 -1.73 7.16 -25.12
C ARG A 70 -2.44 7.79 -26.33
N PRO A 71 -1.93 8.91 -26.89
CA PRO A 71 -2.47 9.43 -28.14
C PRO A 71 -2.28 8.33 -29.19
N ALA A 72 -3.30 8.07 -30.00
CA ALA A 72 -3.16 7.17 -31.14
C ALA A 72 -1.94 7.61 -31.97
N PRO A 73 -0.98 6.72 -32.26
CA PRO A 73 0.14 7.08 -33.12
C PRO A 73 -0.38 7.32 -34.55
N GLY A 74 -0.45 8.58 -34.95
CA GLY A 74 -0.59 9.01 -36.34
C GLY A 74 -2.03 9.13 -36.84
N GLU A 75 -2.46 10.38 -37.01
CA GLU A 75 -3.24 10.83 -38.17
C GLU A 75 -2.42 11.91 -38.89
#